data_AF-A0A953UVV2-F1
#
_entry.id   AF-A0A953UVV2-F1
#
_cell.length_a   1.000
_cell.length_b   1.000
_cell.length_c   1.000
_cell.angle_alpha   90.00
_cell.angle_beta   90.00
_cell.angle_gamma   90.00
#
_symmetry.space_group_name_H-M   'P 1'
#
loop_
_entity.id
_entity.type
_entity.pdbx_description
1 polymer ?
#
loop_
_entity_poly.entity_id
_entity_poly.type
_entity_poly.pdbx_seq_one_letter_code
_entity_poly.pdbx_strand_id
1 'polypeptide(L)' 'MAKPNRQHRDSAPDNRPVSVHYAASGHPSVEQLMAEQGTGPITDVSALHGDFWPEEESIEAFLETLHEWRGHKRTDPAR' A
#
# COMPACT_ATOMS: atom_id res chain seq x y z
N MET A 1 18.43 39.75 17.61
CA MET A 1 19.20 38.64 18.21
C MET A 1 18.28 37.89 19.15
N ALA A 2 17.64 36.80 18.70
CA ALA A 2 16.73 35.99 19.52
C ALA A 2 17.29 34.56 19.62
N LYS A 3 17.48 34.06 20.85
CA LYS A 3 17.97 32.71 21.11
C LYS A 3 16.84 31.71 20.86
N PRO A 4 17.05 30.61 20.09
CA PRO A 4 16.07 29.55 20.02
C PRO A 4 16.07 28.74 21.33
N ASN A 5 14.92 28.74 21.99
CA ASN A 5 14.60 27.93 23.16
C ASN A 5 14.58 26.44 22.75
N ARG A 6 15.69 25.72 22.94
CA ARG A 6 15.71 24.25 22.90
C ARG A 6 15.04 23.73 24.17
N GLN A 7 13.72 23.72 24.18
CA GLN A 7 12.99 22.84 25.08
C GLN A 7 13.00 21.45 24.45
N HIS A 8 13.92 20.63 24.95
CA HIS A 8 13.85 19.18 24.92
C HIS A 8 12.47 18.81 25.49
N ARG A 9 11.48 18.64 24.61
CA ARG A 9 10.28 17.89 24.96
C ARG A 9 10.77 16.47 25.16
N ASP A 10 10.81 16.05 26.41
CA ASP A 10 11.02 14.67 26.78
C ASP A 10 10.02 13.84 25.96
N SER A 11 10.53 13.14 24.95
CA SER A 11 9.75 12.21 24.17
C SER A 11 9.23 11.17 25.15
N ALA A 12 7.93 11.23 25.43
CA ALA A 12 7.22 10.15 26.09
C ALA A 12 7.63 8.83 25.40
N PRO A 13 7.84 7.73 26.15
CA PRO A 13 8.16 6.47 25.52
C PRO A 13 7.07 6.18 24.49
N ASP A 14 7.47 6.15 23.22
CA ASP A 14 6.63 5.87 22.08
C ASP A 14 6.13 4.44 22.27
N ASN A 15 4.99 4.30 22.94
CA ASN A 15 4.34 3.03 23.24
C ASN A 15 3.65 2.48 21.99
N ARG A 16 4.21 2.76 20.81
CA ARG A 16 3.88 2.02 19.60
C ARG A 16 4.28 0.58 19.87
N PRO A 17 3.38 -0.39 19.64
CA PRO A 17 3.78 -1.79 19.66
C PRO A 17 4.98 -1.89 18.71
N VAL A 18 6.13 -2.27 19.25
CA VAL A 18 7.32 -2.62 18.47
C VAL A 18 6.81 -3.50 17.36
N SER A 19 7.00 -3.07 16.10
CA SER A 19 6.56 -3.82 14.93
C SER A 19 6.95 -5.27 15.17
N VAL A 20 5.96 -6.15 15.31
CA VAL A 20 6.21 -7.58 15.52
C VAL A 20 7.03 -8.00 14.31
N HIS A 21 8.33 -8.21 14.52
CA HIS A 21 9.20 -8.66 13.45
C HIS A 21 8.65 -9.99 12.98
N TYR A 22 8.13 -10.02 11.75
CA TYR A 22 7.70 -11.26 11.13
C TYR A 22 8.92 -12.18 11.09
N ALA A 23 8.91 -13.23 11.92
CA ALA A 23 10.00 -14.20 11.99
C ALA A 23 9.97 -15.04 10.71
N ALA A 24 10.60 -14.52 9.66
CA ALA A 24 10.62 -15.10 8.33
C ALA A 24 11.59 -16.29 8.21
N SER A 25 11.76 -17.10 9.25
CA SER A 25 12.69 -18.24 9.21
C SER A 25 12.20 -19.24 8.17
N GLY A 26 12.90 -19.32 7.03
CA GLY A 26 12.59 -20.21 5.91
C GLY A 26 11.98 -19.54 4.68
N HIS A 27 11.73 -18.22 4.70
CA HIS A 27 11.35 -17.49 3.50
C HIS A 27 12.58 -17.01 2.72
N PRO A 28 12.53 -16.98 1.38
CA PRO A 28 13.60 -16.40 0.57
C PRO A 28 13.88 -14.96 1.01
N SER A 29 15.15 -14.56 0.96
CA SER A 29 15.50 -13.16 1.20
C SER A 29 14.91 -12.25 0.12
N VAL A 30 14.86 -10.95 0.37
CA VAL A 30 14.41 -9.98 -0.64
C VAL A 30 15.29 -10.08 -1.89
N GLU A 31 16.60 -10.22 -1.72
CA GLU A 31 17.56 -10.40 -2.81
C GLU A 31 17.32 -11.71 -3.58
N GLN A 32 16.97 -12.79 -2.88
CA GLN A 32 16.63 -14.07 -3.52
C GLN A 32 15.35 -13.94 -4.34
N LEU A 33 14.30 -13.30 -3.81
CA LEU A 33 13.07 -13.02 -4.55
C LEU A 33 13.33 -12.16 -5.79
N MET A 34 14.16 -11.12 -5.65
CA MET A 34 14.55 -10.26 -6.76
C MET A 34 15.26 -11.05 -7.87
N ALA A 35 16.19 -11.93 -7.49
CA ALA A 35 16.91 -12.78 -8.44
C ALA A 35 15.98 -13.81 -9.11
N GLU A 36 15.09 -14.48 -8.36
CA GLU A 36 14.16 -15.48 -8.88
C GLU A 36 13.11 -14.87 -9.82
N GLN A 37 12.60 -13.69 -9.49
CA GLN A 37 11.57 -13.00 -10.28
C GLN A 37 12.15 -12.10 -11.38
N GLY A 38 13.49 -11.99 -11.46
CA GLY A 38 14.16 -11.09 -12.40
C GLY A 38 13.81 -9.62 -12.18
N THR A 39 13.53 -9.22 -10.93
CA THR A 39 13.12 -7.85 -10.58
C THR A 39 14.22 -7.10 -9.82
N GLY A 40 14.11 -5.78 -9.80
CA GLY A 40 15.12 -4.87 -9.26
C GLY A 40 14.49 -3.60 -8.68
N PRO A 41 15.26 -2.76 -7.99
CA PRO A 41 14.79 -1.44 -7.60
C PRO A 41 14.43 -0.63 -8.86
N ILE A 42 13.27 0.00 -8.85
CA ILE A 42 12.79 0.79 -9.98
C ILE A 42 13.63 2.06 -10.10
N THR A 43 14.31 2.22 -11.23
CA THR A 43 15.16 3.38 -11.53
C THR A 43 14.47 4.43 -12.40
N ASP A 44 13.34 4.07 -13.00
CA ASP A 44 12.56 4.91 -13.89
C ASP A 44 11.06 4.83 -13.51
N VAL A 45 10.46 6.00 -13.27
CA VAL A 45 9.05 6.11 -12.90
C VAL A 45 8.14 5.68 -14.04
N SER A 46 8.59 5.78 -15.30
CA SER A 46 7.82 5.28 -16.44
C SER A 46 7.65 3.76 -16.41
N ALA A 47 8.52 3.00 -15.74
CA ALA A 47 8.35 1.56 -15.55
C ALA A 47 7.19 1.20 -14.61
N LEU A 48 6.68 2.15 -13.83
CA LEU A 48 5.46 1.98 -13.03
C LEU A 48 4.17 2.17 -13.85
N HIS A 49 4.30 2.63 -15.10
CA HIS A 49 3.16 2.82 -15.99
C HIS A 49 2.73 1.46 -16.56
N GLY A 50 2.00 0.70 -15.74
CA GLY A 50 1.42 -0.58 -16.13
C GLY A 50 0.08 -0.40 -16.83
N ASP A 51 -0.16 -1.22 -17.85
CA ASP A 51 -1.51 -1.44 -18.37
C ASP A 51 -2.22 -2.46 -17.47
N PHE A 52 -2.57 -1.98 -16.27
CA PHE A 52 -3.11 -2.83 -15.20
C PHE A 52 -4.51 -3.36 -15.53
N TRP A 53 -5.21 -2.69 -16.44
CA TRP A 53 -6.60 -2.95 -16.71
C TRP A 53 -6.74 -3.87 -17.93
N PRO A 54 -7.30 -5.08 -17.79
CA PRO A 54 -7.56 -5.93 -18.95
C PRO A 54 -8.46 -5.20 -19.93
N GLU A 55 -8.08 -5.14 -21.21
CA GLU A 55 -8.87 -4.45 -22.23
C GLU A 55 -10.26 -5.11 -22.40
N GLU A 56 -10.37 -6.39 -22.06
CA GLU A 56 -11.61 -7.16 -22.13
C GLU A 56 -12.55 -6.90 -20.95
N GLU A 57 -12.08 -6.26 -19.88
CA GLU A 57 -12.88 -5.97 -18.69
C GLU A 57 -13.39 -4.53 -18.70
N SER A 58 -14.71 -4.35 -18.51
CA SER A 58 -15.31 -3.02 -18.33
C SER A 58 -15.10 -2.53 -16.90
N ILE A 59 -14.65 -1.28 -16.77
CA ILE A 59 -14.54 -0.58 -15.48
C ILE A 59 -15.89 -0.55 -14.76
N GLU A 60 -16.98 -0.35 -15.49
CA GLU A 60 -18.33 -0.30 -14.97
C GLU A 60 -18.76 -1.64 -14.36
N ALA A 61 -18.46 -2.75 -15.04
CA ALA A 61 -18.77 -4.10 -14.54
C ALA A 61 -18.00 -4.43 -13.25
N PHE A 62 -16.73 -4.02 -13.17
CA PHE A 62 -15.93 -4.17 -11.96
C PHE A 62 -16.51 -3.34 -10.79
N LEU A 63 -16.89 -2.08 -11.04
CA LEU A 63 -17.49 -1.22 -10.03
C LEU A 63 -18.84 -1.78 -9.55
N GLU A 64 -19.68 -2.28 -10.44
CA GLU A 64 -20.94 -2.93 -10.07
C GLU A 64 -20.70 -4.12 -9.13
N THR A 65 -19.75 -4.98 -9.49
CA THR A 65 -19.35 -6.15 -8.67
C THR A 65 -18.85 -5.72 -7.29
N LEU A 66 -17.99 -4.70 -7.24
CA LEU A 66 -17.49 -4.14 -5.97
C LEU A 66 -18.61 -3.59 -5.10
N HIS A 67 -19.58 -2.89 -5.71
CA HIS A 67 -20.71 -2.32 -5.01
C HIS A 67 -21.62 -3.42 -4.45
N GLU A 68 -21.85 -4.49 -5.20
CA GLU A 68 -22.58 -5.67 -4.72
C GLU A 68 -21.88 -6.34 -3.53
N TRP A 69 -20.57 -6.58 -3.62
CA TRP A 69 -19.80 -7.21 -2.54
C TRP A 69 -19.75 -6.37 -1.26
N ARG A 70 -19.74 -5.04 -1.38
CA ARG A 70 -19.81 -4.13 -0.23
C ARG A 70 -21.23 -3.94 0.31
N GLY A 71 -22.25 -4.58 -0.28
CA GLY A 71 -23.64 -4.38 0.12
C GLY A 71 -24.20 -3.00 -0.26
N HIS A 72 -23.49 -2.24 -1.10
CA HIS A 72 -23.95 -1.00 -1.70
C HIS A 72 -24.65 -1.28 -3.03
N LYS A 73 -25.62 -2.20 -3.06
CA LYS A 73 -26.57 -2.20 -4.19
C LYS A 73 -27.18 -0.81 -4.21
N ARG A 74 -26.97 -0.07 -5.30
CA ARG A 74 -27.50 1.29 -5.51
C ARG A 74 -28.95 1.27 -5.04
N THR A 75 -29.18 1.85 -3.86
CA THR A 75 -30.52 1.98 -3.34
C THR A 75 -31.16 3.03 -4.22
N ASP A 76 -32.22 2.65 -4.93
CA ASP A 76 -32.98 3.52 -5.80
C ASP A 76 -33.29 4.84 -5.08
N PRO A 77 -32.79 6.01 -5.54
CA PRO A 77 -33.17 7.29 -4.96
C PRO A 77 -34.57 7.75 -5.41
N ALA A 78 -35.35 6.94 -6.13
CA ALA A 78 -36.75 7.23 -6.39
C ALA A 78 -37.63 6.89 -5.17
N ARG A 79 -37.83 7.88 -4.30
CA ARG A 79 -39.07 8.01 -3.53
C ARG A 79 -39.62 9.42 -3.67
#